data_AF-A0AAW9TLM0-F1
#
_entry.id   AF-A0AAW9TLM0-F1
#
_cell.length_a   1.000
_cell.length_b   1.000
_cell.length_c   1.000
_cell.angle_alpha   90.00
_cell.angle_beta   90.00
_cell.angle_gamma   90.00
#
_symmetry.space_group_name_H-M   'P 1'
#
loop_
_entity.id
_entity.type
_entity.pdbx_description
1 polymer ?
#
loop_
_entity_poly.entity_id
_entity_poly.type
_entity_poly.pdbx_seq_one_letter_code
_entity_poly.pdbx_strand_id
1 'polypeptide(L)'
;MSDLPNKADFIADERPGEYEATFSVRGTIRVTIKAGSVEEARAKADAMTEDEEFGLELDEADDVSVNWVGRPLPMFLVTRDGKKMKVSRLQPGDLPRQPDERGF
;
A
#
# COMPACT_ATOMS: atom_id res chain seq x y z
N MET A 1 -24.10 3.20 -20.48
CA MET A 1 -24.31 3.40 -19.03
C MET A 1 -23.75 2.17 -18.36
N SER A 2 -22.70 2.32 -17.55
CA SER A 2 -22.18 1.21 -16.76
C SER A 2 -22.68 1.42 -15.34
N ASP A 3 -23.94 1.07 -15.11
CA ASP A 3 -24.55 1.26 -13.80
C ASP A 3 -23.76 0.45 -12.78
N LEU A 4 -23.26 1.13 -11.75
CA LEU A 4 -22.53 0.48 -10.67
C LEU A 4 -23.47 -0.51 -9.96
N PRO A 5 -23.00 -1.72 -9.63
CA PRO A 5 -23.81 -2.69 -8.90
C PRO A 5 -24.29 -2.13 -7.56
N ASN A 6 -25.50 -2.52 -7.15
CA ASN A 6 -26.05 -2.12 -5.86
C ASN A 6 -25.30 -2.85 -4.73
N LYS A 7 -24.64 -2.08 -3.86
CA LYS A 7 -23.82 -2.64 -2.76
C LYS A 7 -24.59 -3.54 -1.81
N ALA A 8 -25.90 -3.31 -1.63
CA ALA A 8 -26.73 -4.10 -0.72
C ALA A 8 -26.86 -5.57 -1.15
N ASP A 9 -26.58 -5.89 -2.42
CA ASP A 9 -26.67 -7.24 -2.95
C ASP A 9 -25.42 -8.07 -2.63
N PHE A 10 -24.36 -7.44 -2.11
CA PHE A 10 -23.05 -8.04 -1.87
C PHE A 10 -22.80 -8.25 -0.38
N ILE A 11 -22.10 -9.34 -0.07
CA ILE A 11 -21.63 -9.59 1.29
C ILE A 11 -20.37 -8.75 1.51
N ALA A 12 -20.42 -7.87 2.51
CA ALA A 12 -19.33 -6.96 2.89
C ALA A 12 -18.65 -7.44 4.17
N ASP A 13 -17.32 -7.54 4.12
CA ASP A 13 -16.47 -7.72 5.29
C ASP A 13 -16.08 -6.33 5.82
N GLU A 14 -16.79 -5.90 6.86
CA GLU A 14 -16.62 -4.60 7.51
C GLU A 14 -15.41 -4.54 8.46
N ARG A 15 -14.75 -5.68 8.73
CA ARG A 15 -13.53 -5.79 9.55
C ARG A 15 -13.58 -4.95 10.84
N PRO A 16 -14.59 -5.16 11.71
CA PRO A 16 -14.77 -4.33 12.90
C PRO A 16 -13.59 -4.47 13.85
N GLY A 17 -13.07 -3.34 14.34
CA GLY A 17 -11.90 -3.30 15.21
C GLY A 17 -10.57 -3.21 14.47
N GLU A 18 -10.57 -3.29 13.14
CA GLU A 18 -9.39 -3.06 12.31
C GLU A 18 -9.30 -1.58 11.89
N TYR A 19 -8.07 -1.08 11.85
CA TYR A 19 -7.75 0.29 11.44
C TYR A 19 -6.48 0.27 10.60
N GLU A 20 -6.47 1.08 9.55
CA GLU A 20 -5.28 1.34 8.74
C GLU A 20 -4.67 2.65 9.20
N ALA A 21 -3.34 2.66 9.33
CA ALA A 21 -2.56 3.84 9.64
C ALA A 21 -1.52 4.05 8.55
N THR A 22 -1.42 5.28 8.05
CA THR A 22 -0.37 5.70 7.11
C THR A 22 0.60 6.60 7.83
N PHE A 23 1.88 6.26 7.74
CA PHE A 23 2.98 7.05 8.28
C PHE A 23 3.78 7.65 7.12
N SER A 24 4.24 8.88 7.29
CA SER A 24 5.34 9.43 6.52
C SER A 24 6.60 9.33 7.36
N VAL A 25 7.64 8.74 6.79
CA VAL A 25 8.97 8.62 7.41
C VAL A 25 9.94 9.43 6.58
N ARG A 26 10.69 10.30 7.25
CA ARG A 26 11.79 11.06 6.65
C ARG A 26 13.06 10.78 7.44
N GLY A 27 14.12 10.36 6.76
CA GLY A 27 15.44 10.16 7.34
C GLY A 27 16.52 10.87 6.50
N THR A 28 17.63 11.21 7.15
CA THR A 28 18.81 11.79 6.52
C THR A 28 20.00 10.89 6.78
N ILE A 29 20.48 10.22 5.75
CA ILE A 29 21.69 9.42 5.84
C ILE A 29 22.91 10.32 5.62
N ARG A 30 23.91 10.19 6.50
CA ARG A 30 25.23 10.81 6.33
C ARG A 30 26.30 9.73 6.24
N VAL A 31 26.87 9.59 5.04
CA VAL A 31 28.01 8.69 4.79
C VAL A 31 29.27 9.47 4.45
N THR A 32 30.43 8.89 4.78
CA THR A 32 31.73 9.40 4.34
C THR A 32 32.18 8.64 3.10
N ILE A 33 32.35 9.34 1.97
CA ILE A 33 32.76 8.73 0.70
C ILE A 33 34.24 8.98 0.46
N LYS A 34 34.99 7.91 0.19
CA LYS A 34 36.39 8.01 -0.25
C LYS A 34 36.45 8.31 -1.75
N ALA A 35 37.04 9.45 -2.11
CA ALA A 35 37.20 9.90 -3.49
C ALA A 35 38.45 10.77 -3.63
N GLY A 36 39.02 10.84 -4.84
CA GLY A 36 40.14 11.69 -5.18
C GLY A 36 39.74 13.13 -5.54
N SER A 37 38.45 13.38 -5.83
CA SER A 37 37.91 14.72 -6.07
C SER A 37 36.44 14.83 -5.63
N VAL A 38 35.92 16.06 -5.61
CA VAL A 38 34.51 16.33 -5.28
C VAL A 38 33.56 15.79 -6.35
N GLU A 39 33.97 15.87 -7.62
CA GLU A 39 33.20 15.33 -8.74
C GLU A 39 33.09 13.81 -8.66
N GLU A 40 34.19 13.13 -8.33
CA GLU A 40 34.17 11.67 -8.10
C GLU A 40 33.31 11.30 -6.88
N ALA A 41 33.37 12.08 -5.79
CA ALA A 41 32.52 11.86 -4.62
C ALA A 41 31.03 12.00 -4.95
N ARG A 42 30.67 13.02 -5.76
CA ARG A 42 29.29 13.25 -6.20
C ARG A 42 28.78 12.11 -7.08
N ALA A 43 29.57 11.67 -8.05
CA ALA A 43 29.18 10.55 -8.92
C ALA A 43 28.94 9.26 -8.12
N LYS A 44 29.76 8.99 -7.09
CA LYS A 44 29.55 7.85 -6.17
C LYS A 44 28.28 8.01 -5.33
N ALA A 45 28.01 9.22 -4.83
CA ALA A 45 26.80 9.50 -4.05
C ALA A 45 25.52 9.38 -4.90
N ASP A 46 25.54 9.84 -6.14
CA ASP A 46 24.38 9.73 -7.04
C ASP A 46 24.09 8.25 -7.37
N ALA A 47 25.12 7.44 -7.65
CA ALA A 47 24.97 6.00 -7.90
C ALA A 47 24.38 5.24 -6.70
N MET A 48 24.68 5.69 -5.47
CA MET A 48 24.12 5.13 -4.25
C MET A 48 22.60 5.34 -4.14
N THR A 49 22.03 6.39 -4.76
CA THR A 49 20.58 6.64 -4.74
C THR A 49 19.78 5.70 -5.64
N GLU A 50 20.45 4.98 -6.54
CA GLU A 50 19.84 4.01 -7.46
C GLU A 50 19.81 2.59 -6.87
N ASP A 51 20.45 2.38 -5.71
CA ASP A 51 20.43 1.10 -4.99
C ASP A 51 19.11 0.93 -4.22
N GLU A 52 18.39 -0.18 -4.45
CA GLU A 52 17.10 -0.46 -3.83
C GLU A 52 17.22 -0.74 -2.31
N GLU A 53 18.40 -1.14 -1.83
CA GLU A 53 18.68 -1.43 -0.42
C GLU A 53 19.33 -0.24 0.30
N PHE A 54 18.91 0.99 0.02
CA PHE A 54 19.45 2.17 0.69
C PHE A 54 19.00 2.31 2.16
N GLY A 55 19.49 1.38 3.00
CA GLY A 55 20.08 1.56 4.32
C GLY A 55 19.29 2.14 5.48
N LEU A 56 18.06 2.62 5.31
CA LEU A 56 17.32 3.21 6.43
C LEU A 56 16.63 2.14 7.28
N GLU A 57 17.22 1.85 8.44
CA GLU A 57 16.46 1.30 9.56
C GLU A 57 15.59 2.41 10.19
N LEU A 58 14.42 2.06 10.73
CA LEU A 58 13.42 3.03 11.19
C LEU A 58 13.88 3.91 12.37
N ASP A 59 14.92 3.49 13.09
CA ASP A 59 15.55 4.23 14.17
C ASP A 59 16.50 5.34 13.68
N GLU A 60 16.84 5.36 12.39
CA GLU A 60 17.59 6.44 11.72
C GLU A 60 16.67 7.50 11.08
N ALA A 61 15.36 7.43 11.33
CA ALA A 61 14.42 8.44 10.87
C ALA A 61 14.54 9.75 11.69
N ASP A 62 14.68 10.88 11.00
CA ASP A 62 14.68 12.21 11.62
C ASP A 62 13.27 12.62 12.08
N ASP A 63 12.26 12.20 11.31
CA ASP A 63 10.86 12.51 11.57
C ASP A 63 9.96 11.35 11.13
N VAL A 64 9.03 10.99 12.01
CA VAL A 64 7.98 10.03 11.73
C VAL A 64 6.65 10.68 12.09
N SER A 65 5.81 10.91 11.09
CA SER A 65 4.51 11.53 11.26
C SER A 65 3.39 10.59 10.86
N VAL A 66 2.32 10.58 11.67
CA VAL A 66 1.08 9.90 11.32
C VAL A 66 0.32 10.81 10.37
N ASN A 67 0.13 10.37 9.13
CA ASN A 67 -0.65 11.12 8.15
C ASN A 67 -2.15 10.91 8.36
N TRP A 68 -2.55 9.66 8.56
CA TRP A 68 -3.95 9.29 8.65
C TRP A 68 -4.11 7.98 9.41
N VAL A 69 -5.18 7.91 10.21
CA VAL A 69 -5.67 6.66 10.79
C VAL A 69 -7.17 6.60 10.51
N GLY A 70 -7.64 5.47 10.03
CA GLY A 70 -9.07 5.28 9.83
C GLY A 70 -9.44 3.84 9.59
N ARG A 71 -10.74 3.62 9.33
CA ARG A 71 -11.23 2.27 9.07
C ARG A 71 -10.85 1.85 7.66
N PRO A 72 -10.41 0.59 7.46
CA PRO A 72 -10.23 0.06 6.12
C PRO A 72 -11.57 0.10 5.37
N LEU A 73 -11.50 0.19 4.05
CA LEU A 73 -12.70 0.03 3.22
C LEU A 73 -13.23 -1.41 3.35
N PRO A 74 -14.55 -1.61 3.38
CA PRO A 74 -15.11 -2.95 3.43
C PRO A 74 -14.74 -3.73 2.16
N MET A 75 -14.53 -5.04 2.32
CA MET A 75 -14.23 -5.94 1.20
C MET A 75 -15.48 -6.68 0.78
N PHE A 76 -15.79 -6.68 -0.51
CA PHE A 76 -16.95 -7.35 -1.09
C PHE A 76 -16.55 -8.65 -1.79
N LEU A 77 -17.37 -9.69 -1.64
CA LEU A 77 -17.22 -10.93 -2.41
C LEU A 77 -17.90 -10.81 -3.76
N VAL A 78 -17.12 -10.94 -4.82
CA VAL A 78 -17.62 -10.79 -6.18
C VAL A 78 -17.21 -11.95 -7.07
N THR A 79 -18.01 -12.18 -8.10
CA THR A 79 -17.61 -12.92 -9.30
C THR A 79 -17.49 -11.92 -10.45
N ARG A 80 -16.31 -11.83 -11.06
CA ARG A 80 -16.03 -11.00 -12.23
C ARG A 80 -15.42 -11.88 -13.31
N ASP A 81 -15.99 -11.87 -14.51
CA ASP A 81 -15.53 -12.69 -15.64
C ASP A 81 -15.37 -14.18 -15.29
N GLY A 82 -16.30 -14.71 -14.48
CA GLY A 82 -16.28 -16.10 -13.99
C GLY A 82 -15.24 -16.40 -12.90
N LYS A 83 -14.45 -15.40 -12.47
CA LYS A 83 -13.44 -15.53 -11.41
C LYS A 83 -13.97 -14.99 -10.09
N LYS A 84 -13.76 -15.76 -9.03
CA LYS A 84 -14.09 -15.40 -7.64
C LYS A 84 -12.98 -14.53 -7.06
N MET A 85 -13.32 -13.38 -6.47
CA MET A 85 -12.35 -12.49 -5.84
C MET A 85 -12.97 -11.60 -4.75
N LYS A 86 -12.10 -10.93 -3.99
CA LYS A 86 -12.46 -9.89 -3.01
C LYS A 86 -12.05 -8.53 -3.54
N VAL A 87 -12.93 -7.55 -3.45
CA VAL A 87 -12.65 -6.18 -3.92
C VAL A 87 -13.14 -5.16 -2.90
N SER A 88 -12.39 -4.07 -2.70
CA SER A 88 -12.84 -2.93 -1.88
C SER A 88 -13.79 -1.99 -2.63
N ARG A 89 -13.88 -2.14 -3.96
CA ARG A 89 -14.72 -1.33 -4.85
C ARG A 89 -15.37 -2.19 -5.91
N LEU A 90 -16.70 -2.14 -5.96
CA LEU A 90 -17.49 -2.78 -7.02
C LEU A 90 -17.29 -2.06 -8.34
N GLN A 91 -17.25 -2.84 -9.42
CA GLN A 91 -17.18 -2.37 -10.79
C GLN A 91 -18.38 -2.89 -11.58
N PRO A 92 -18.73 -2.24 -12.70
CA PRO A 92 -19.76 -2.74 -13.59
C PRO A 92 -19.46 -4.18 -14.02
N GLY A 93 -20.45 -5.06 -13.95
CA GLY A 93 -20.32 -6.48 -14.26
C GLY A 93 -19.93 -7.38 -13.07
N ASP A 94 -19.66 -6.83 -11.89
CA ASP A 94 -19.55 -7.64 -10.68
C ASP A 94 -20.89 -8.28 -10.32
N LEU A 95 -20.83 -9.57 -9.98
CA LEU A 95 -21.97 -10.32 -9.48
C LEU A 95 -21.72 -10.76 -8.03
N PRO A 96 -22.75 -10.74 -7.17
CA PRO A 96 -22.60 -11.13 -5.78
C PRO A 96 -22.25 -12.61 -5.65
N ARG A 97 -21.45 -12.93 -4.63
CA ARG A 97 -20.97 -14.29 -4.36
C ARG A 97 -21.19 -14.66 -2.90
N GLN A 98 -21.50 -15.93 -2.68
CA GLN A 98 -21.50 -16.54 -1.35
C GLN A 98 -20.07 -16.96 -0.91
N PRO A 99 -19.76 -16.94 0.40
CA PRO A 99 -18.50 -17.43 0.93
C PRO A 99 -18.31 -18.92 0.60
N ASP A 100 -17.08 -19.39 0.52
CA ASP A 100 -16.78 -20.83 0.39
C ASP A 100 -15.75 -21.30 1.43
N GLU A 101 -15.20 -22.50 1.27
CA GLU A 101 -14.30 -23.13 2.26
C GLU A 101 -13.04 -22.30 2.59
N ARG A 102 -12.68 -21.33 1.73
CA ARG A 102 -11.56 -20.40 1.96
C ARG A 102 -11.96 -19.18 2.82
N GLY A 103 -13.23 -19.08 3.23
CA GLY A 103 -13.80 -18.00 4.04
C GLY A 103 -14.68 -17.05 3.22
N PHE A 104 -14.71 -15.77 3.61
CA PHE A 104 -14.89 -14.69 2.64
C PHE A 104 -13.93 -14.97 1.47
#